data_AF-A0A7V3RI64-F1
#
_entry.id   AF-A0A7V3RI64-F1
#
_cell.length_a   1.000
_cell.length_b   1.000
_cell.length_c   1.000
_cell.angle_alpha   90.00
_cell.angle_beta   90.00
_cell.angle_gamma   90.00
#
_symmetry.space_group_name_H-M   'P 1'
#
loop_
_entity.id
_entity.type
_entity.pdbx_description
1 polymer ?
#
loop_
_entity_poly.entity_id
_entity_poly.type
_entity_poly.pdbx_seq_one_letter_code
_entity_poly.pdbx_strand_id
1 'polypeptide(L)'
;MSKLSLNRVISAATLIASFLFSQSIDEAIKLFNTFQFDKAKAMFEELARNENNPRIAEIYYYLARLNVNPDTASYYYQLIYKKYPQSRYADVAYLEDAKIAIGREEFKKALEILNELKENYPNSELKEEILFWSGIAYIETGNKEAGYKTLQELINGYPKSIWANRARNLLPTTEPAKEYYTVQVGSYRNKLNAEKAMEDLKSRGFDAWIVEADVMGKIYYRVWVGRFDTMEQAKSLATRLDSIGIKGNVVKGY
;
A
#
# COMPACT_ATOMS: atom_id res chain seq x y z
N MET A 1 -56.77 -21.89 27.38
CA MET A 1 -55.41 -21.31 27.35
C MET A 1 -54.63 -22.02 26.24
N SER A 2 -54.40 -21.35 25.11
CA SER A 2 -53.76 -21.96 23.94
C SER A 2 -52.27 -22.16 24.20
N LYS A 3 -51.80 -23.39 24.00
CA LYS A 3 -50.37 -23.67 23.85
C LYS A 3 -49.91 -22.99 22.56
N LEU A 4 -49.46 -21.74 22.65
CA LEU A 4 -48.55 -21.18 21.67
C LEU A 4 -47.41 -22.19 21.54
N SER A 5 -47.27 -22.80 20.36
CA SER A 5 -46.29 -23.85 20.16
C SER A 5 -44.91 -23.30 20.48
N LEU A 6 -44.16 -24.02 21.32
CA LEU A 6 -42.82 -23.64 21.81
C LEU A 6 -41.91 -23.14 20.67
N ASN A 7 -42.07 -23.71 19.48
CA ASN A 7 -41.35 -23.33 18.26
C ASN A 7 -41.58 -21.88 17.81
N ARG A 8 -42.79 -21.32 17.99
CA ARG A 8 -43.10 -19.92 17.66
C ARG A 8 -42.47 -18.94 18.64
N VAL A 9 -42.37 -19.31 19.92
CA VAL A 9 -41.74 -18.48 20.97
C VAL A 9 -40.23 -18.46 20.80
N ILE A 10 -39.61 -19.62 20.52
CA ILE A 10 -38.17 -19.71 20.22
C ILE A 10 -37.83 -18.88 18.96
N SER A 11 -38.65 -18.97 17.91
CA SER A 11 -38.45 -18.22 16.66
C SER A 11 -38.62 -16.70 16.84
N ALA A 12 -39.54 -16.26 17.72
CA ALA A 12 -39.73 -14.84 18.02
C ALA A 12 -38.59 -14.29 18.88
N ALA A 13 -38.12 -15.05 19.88
CA ALA A 13 -37.00 -14.66 20.73
C ALA A 13 -35.68 -14.55 19.93
N THR A 14 -35.43 -15.45 18.99
CA THR A 14 -34.27 -15.36 18.09
C THR A 14 -34.37 -14.19 17.12
N LEU A 15 -35.56 -13.86 16.62
CA LEU A 15 -35.79 -12.67 15.78
C LEU A 15 -35.58 -11.35 16.54
N ILE A 16 -36.03 -11.28 17.80
CA ILE A 16 -35.86 -10.08 18.63
C ILE A 16 -34.39 -9.89 18.99
N ALA A 17 -33.69 -10.97 19.36
CA ALA A 17 -32.27 -10.92 19.65
C ALA A 17 -31.45 -10.49 18.41
N SER A 18 -31.72 -11.07 17.24
CA SER A 18 -31.03 -10.67 15.99
C SER A 18 -31.30 -9.21 15.62
N PHE A 19 -32.52 -8.71 15.84
CA PHE A 19 -32.87 -7.31 15.61
C PHE A 19 -32.13 -6.34 16.56
N LEU A 20 -32.06 -6.66 17.85
CA LEU A 20 -31.33 -5.84 18.83
C LEU A 20 -29.81 -5.83 18.56
N PHE A 21 -29.21 -6.96 18.20
CA PHE A 21 -27.80 -7.02 17.80
C PHE A 21 -27.52 -6.21 16.54
N SER A 22 -28.45 -6.23 15.57
CA SER A 22 -28.32 -5.41 14.36
C SER A 22 -28.24 -3.93 14.71
N GLN A 23 -29.16 -3.44 15.54
CA GLN A 23 -29.24 -2.02 15.89
C GLN A 23 -27.96 -1.51 16.58
N SER A 24 -27.39 -2.30 17.49
CA SER A 24 -26.16 -1.91 18.19
C SER A 24 -24.91 -1.91 17.28
N ILE A 25 -24.82 -2.86 16.35
CA ILE A 25 -23.68 -2.92 15.42
C ILE A 25 -23.77 -1.79 14.40
N ASP A 26 -24.98 -1.50 13.89
CA ASP A 26 -25.20 -0.40 12.94
C ASP A 26 -24.88 0.96 13.58
N GLU A 27 -25.13 1.12 14.89
CA GLU A 27 -24.69 2.29 15.65
C GLU A 27 -23.17 2.38 15.76
N ALA A 28 -22.48 1.27 16.07
CA ALA A 28 -21.01 1.23 16.12
C ALA A 28 -20.38 1.59 14.77
N ILE A 29 -20.95 1.08 13.67
CA ILE A 29 -20.52 1.41 12.31
C ILE A 29 -20.79 2.88 11.98
N LYS A 30 -21.91 3.44 12.41
CA LYS A 30 -22.19 4.86 12.26
C LYS A 30 -21.17 5.73 13.00
N LEU A 31 -20.78 5.35 14.22
CA LEU A 31 -19.72 6.04 14.95
C LEU A 31 -18.37 5.95 14.21
N PHE A 32 -18.03 4.78 13.68
CA PHE A 32 -16.84 4.58 12.85
C PHE A 32 -16.85 5.50 11.62
N ASN A 33 -17.95 5.53 10.87
CA ASN A 33 -18.11 6.36 9.66
C ASN A 33 -18.15 7.86 9.95
N THR A 34 -18.45 8.26 11.19
CA THR A 34 -18.41 9.66 11.64
C THR A 34 -17.12 9.99 12.38
N PHE A 35 -16.06 9.17 12.21
CA PHE A 35 -14.73 9.35 12.78
C PHE A 35 -14.67 9.38 14.31
N GLN A 36 -15.74 8.92 14.99
CA GLN A 36 -15.79 8.78 16.44
C GLN A 36 -15.15 7.43 16.86
N PHE A 37 -13.88 7.26 16.53
CA PHE A 37 -13.18 5.98 16.60
C PHE A 37 -13.10 5.38 18.00
N ASP A 38 -12.87 6.20 19.04
CA ASP A 38 -12.80 5.70 20.43
C ASP A 38 -14.15 5.13 20.89
N LYS A 39 -15.25 5.83 20.57
CA LYS A 39 -16.60 5.37 20.92
C LYS A 39 -17.00 4.15 20.11
N ALA A 40 -16.67 4.13 18.82
CA ALA A 40 -16.92 2.99 17.95
C ALA A 40 -16.18 1.75 18.49
N LYS A 41 -14.89 1.91 18.85
CA LYS A 41 -14.06 0.85 19.41
C LYS A 41 -14.64 0.30 20.70
N ALA A 42 -14.95 1.16 21.67
CA ALA A 42 -15.54 0.73 22.94
C ALA A 42 -16.85 -0.07 22.74
N MET A 43 -17.70 0.35 21.80
CA MET A 43 -18.93 -0.37 21.50
C MET A 43 -18.68 -1.71 20.81
N PHE A 44 -17.75 -1.77 19.85
CA PHE A 44 -17.36 -3.04 19.23
C PHE A 44 -16.73 -4.02 20.23
N GLU A 45 -15.92 -3.53 21.17
CA GLU A 45 -15.33 -4.35 22.25
C GLU A 45 -16.42 -4.94 23.16
N GLU A 46 -17.44 -4.16 23.50
CA GLU A 46 -18.58 -4.64 24.28
C GLU A 46 -19.37 -5.70 23.51
N LEU A 47 -19.65 -5.45 22.22
CA LEU A 47 -20.36 -6.39 21.36
C LEU A 47 -19.59 -7.70 21.15
N ALA A 48 -18.25 -7.64 21.15
CA ALA A 48 -17.36 -8.79 21.01
C ALA A 48 -17.36 -9.71 22.25
N ARG A 49 -17.84 -9.26 23.42
CA ARG A 49 -17.94 -10.12 24.62
C ARG A 49 -18.87 -11.31 24.41
N ASN A 50 -19.82 -11.21 23.49
CA ASN A 50 -20.66 -12.32 23.07
C ASN A 50 -20.11 -12.95 21.79
N GLU A 51 -19.27 -13.98 21.92
CA GLU A 51 -18.68 -14.68 20.77
C GLU A 51 -19.71 -15.36 19.84
N ASN A 52 -20.94 -15.59 20.33
CA ASN A 52 -22.06 -16.13 19.55
C ASN A 52 -22.83 -15.07 18.76
N ASN A 53 -22.35 -13.81 18.73
CA ASN A 53 -22.99 -12.76 17.95
C ASN A 53 -23.00 -13.14 16.45
N PRO A 54 -24.16 -13.10 15.76
CA PRO A 54 -24.25 -13.52 14.36
C PRO A 54 -23.39 -12.67 13.40
N ARG A 55 -22.99 -11.47 13.81
CA ARG A 55 -22.11 -10.55 13.06
C ARG A 55 -20.72 -10.43 13.71
N ILE A 56 -20.30 -11.41 14.52
CA ILE A 56 -19.02 -11.36 15.24
C ILE A 56 -17.80 -11.17 14.32
N ALA A 57 -17.80 -11.76 13.12
CA ALA A 57 -16.73 -11.56 12.15
C ALA A 57 -16.63 -10.11 11.65
N GLU A 58 -17.76 -9.42 11.51
CA GLU A 58 -17.80 -7.99 11.18
C GLU A 58 -17.30 -7.13 12.33
N ILE A 59 -17.68 -7.47 13.56
CA ILE A 59 -17.18 -6.81 14.78
C ILE A 59 -15.66 -6.93 14.86
N TYR A 60 -15.11 -8.14 14.68
CA TYR A 60 -13.66 -8.34 14.65
C TYR A 60 -12.99 -7.57 13.51
N TYR A 61 -13.62 -7.46 12.34
CA TYR A 61 -13.08 -6.66 11.24
C TYR A 61 -12.93 -5.18 11.62
N TYR A 62 -13.95 -4.59 12.23
CA TYR A 62 -13.85 -3.19 12.68
C TYR A 62 -12.88 -3.02 13.85
N LEU A 63 -12.83 -3.97 14.80
CA LEU A 63 -11.84 -3.94 15.87
C LEU A 63 -10.42 -4.00 15.31
N ALA A 64 -10.15 -4.84 14.32
CA ALA A 64 -8.85 -4.90 13.67
C ALA A 64 -8.46 -3.53 13.08
N ARG A 65 -9.38 -2.89 12.34
CA ARG A 65 -9.15 -1.58 11.72
C ARG A 65 -9.00 -0.42 12.70
N LEU A 66 -9.63 -0.51 13.87
CA LEU A 66 -9.58 0.52 14.92
C LEU A 66 -8.37 0.36 15.86
N ASN A 67 -7.65 -0.76 15.78
CA ASN A 67 -6.49 -0.99 16.62
C ASN A 67 -5.21 -0.45 15.97
N VAL A 68 -4.58 0.50 16.65
CA VAL A 68 -3.28 1.06 16.25
C VAL A 68 -2.15 0.04 16.43
N ASN A 69 -2.26 -0.85 17.41
CA ASN A 69 -1.27 -1.90 17.63
C ASN A 69 -1.41 -3.01 16.56
N PRO A 70 -0.37 -3.24 15.74
CA PRO A 70 -0.43 -4.23 14.66
C PRO A 70 -0.59 -5.69 15.16
N ASP A 71 -0.14 -6.05 16.36
CA ASP A 71 -0.38 -7.39 16.93
C ASP A 71 -1.86 -7.60 17.24
N THR A 72 -2.49 -6.59 17.83
CA THR A 72 -3.92 -6.64 18.14
C THR A 72 -4.76 -6.66 16.87
N ALA A 73 -4.38 -5.87 15.86
CA ALA A 73 -5.05 -5.89 14.56
C ALA A 73 -4.92 -7.27 13.88
N SER A 74 -3.70 -7.80 13.82
CA SER A 74 -3.40 -9.14 13.28
C SER A 74 -4.23 -10.22 14.01
N TYR A 75 -4.28 -10.19 15.35
CA TYR A 75 -5.09 -11.13 16.13
C TYR A 75 -6.56 -11.15 15.70
N TYR A 76 -7.20 -9.98 15.54
CA TYR A 76 -8.60 -9.92 15.12
C TYR A 76 -8.81 -10.41 13.68
N TYR A 77 -7.91 -10.08 12.75
CA TYR A 77 -7.97 -10.62 11.39
C TYR A 77 -7.86 -12.15 11.39
N GLN A 78 -6.94 -12.70 12.19
CA GLN A 78 -6.79 -14.14 12.35
C GLN A 78 -8.03 -14.82 12.92
N LEU A 79 -8.71 -14.19 13.88
CA LEU A 79 -9.98 -14.72 14.37
C LEU A 79 -11.01 -14.86 13.25
N ILE A 80 -11.11 -13.88 12.36
CA ILE A 80 -12.08 -13.90 11.24
C ILE A 80 -11.81 -15.10 10.35
N TYR A 81 -10.61 -15.23 9.79
CA TYR A 81 -10.38 -16.23 8.77
C TYR A 81 -10.16 -17.65 9.31
N LYS A 82 -9.73 -17.80 10.58
CA LYS A 82 -9.57 -19.12 11.23
C LYS A 82 -10.88 -19.66 11.80
N LYS A 83 -11.74 -18.80 12.38
CA LYS A 83 -13.00 -19.23 13.02
C LYS A 83 -14.24 -19.01 12.17
N TYR A 84 -14.22 -18.04 11.26
CA TYR A 84 -15.38 -17.64 10.44
C TYR A 84 -15.01 -17.57 8.94
N PRO A 85 -14.46 -18.66 8.34
CA PRO A 85 -13.99 -18.64 6.95
C PRO A 85 -15.10 -18.40 5.91
N GLN A 86 -16.37 -18.60 6.26
CA GLN A 86 -17.51 -18.28 5.37
C GLN A 86 -17.93 -16.81 5.42
N SER A 87 -17.31 -16.01 6.28
CA SER A 87 -17.60 -14.59 6.41
C SER A 87 -17.17 -13.83 5.17
N ARG A 88 -17.98 -12.84 4.75
CA ARG A 88 -17.61 -11.87 3.70
C ARG A 88 -16.38 -11.02 4.01
N TYR A 89 -15.86 -11.11 5.24
CA TYR A 89 -14.66 -10.40 5.68
C TYR A 89 -13.41 -11.30 5.70
N ALA A 90 -13.54 -12.58 5.39
CA ALA A 90 -12.45 -13.53 5.60
C ALA A 90 -11.28 -13.33 4.63
N ASP A 91 -11.56 -13.05 3.36
CA ASP A 91 -10.53 -12.81 2.35
C ASP A 91 -9.79 -11.48 2.58
N VAL A 92 -10.51 -10.41 2.90
CA VAL A 92 -9.90 -9.13 3.27
C VAL A 92 -9.13 -9.23 4.60
N ALA A 93 -9.57 -10.05 5.56
CA ALA A 93 -8.84 -10.25 6.80
C ALA A 93 -7.49 -10.94 6.57
N TYR A 94 -7.45 -11.97 5.72
CA TYR A 94 -6.20 -12.58 5.26
C TYR A 94 -5.26 -11.52 4.65
N LEU A 95 -5.79 -10.70 3.73
CA LEU A 95 -4.99 -9.70 3.02
C LEU A 95 -4.42 -8.64 3.96
N GLU A 96 -5.22 -8.13 4.90
CA GLU A 96 -4.75 -7.15 5.87
C GLU A 96 -3.75 -7.74 6.87
N ASP A 97 -3.89 -9.01 7.28
CA ASP A 97 -2.87 -9.67 8.12
C ASP A 97 -1.55 -9.87 7.35
N ALA A 98 -1.61 -10.25 6.07
CA ALA A 98 -0.43 -10.32 5.21
C ALA A 98 0.27 -8.96 5.09
N LYS A 99 -0.49 -7.87 4.93
CA LYS A 99 0.05 -6.51 4.85
C LYS A 99 0.70 -6.07 6.16
N ILE A 100 0.15 -6.47 7.31
CA ILE A 100 0.80 -6.27 8.62
C ILE A 100 2.13 -7.02 8.67
N ALA A 101 2.17 -8.28 8.24
CA ALA A 101 3.42 -9.05 8.17
C ALA A 101 4.46 -8.40 7.24
N ILE A 102 4.05 -7.90 6.07
CA ILE A 102 4.92 -7.15 5.15
C ILE A 102 5.47 -5.88 5.80
N GLY A 103 4.62 -5.11 6.50
CA GLY A 103 5.04 -3.90 7.21
C GLY A 103 6.02 -4.17 8.36
N ARG A 104 6.15 -5.44 8.79
CA ARG A 104 7.11 -5.92 9.79
C ARG A 104 8.30 -6.64 9.18
N GLU A 105 8.43 -6.64 7.86
CA GLU A 105 9.47 -7.37 7.11
C GLU A 105 9.40 -8.89 7.32
N GLU A 106 8.27 -9.42 7.79
CA GLU A 106 8.00 -10.86 7.95
C GLU A 106 7.57 -11.48 6.60
N PHE A 107 8.33 -11.26 5.53
CA PHE A 107 7.92 -11.55 4.15
C PHE A 107 7.61 -13.03 3.88
N LYS A 108 8.29 -13.97 4.56
CA LYS A 108 7.99 -15.40 4.45
C LYS A 108 6.58 -15.73 4.97
N LYS A 109 6.24 -15.21 6.14
CA LYS A 109 4.91 -15.36 6.75
C LYS A 109 3.84 -14.68 5.90
N ALA A 110 4.14 -13.50 5.34
CA ALA A 110 3.23 -12.82 4.43
C ALA A 110 2.92 -13.69 3.19
N LEU A 111 3.93 -14.35 2.60
CA LEU A 111 3.71 -15.29 1.49
C LEU A 111 2.86 -16.50 1.89
N GLU A 112 3.08 -17.06 3.08
CA GLU A 112 2.25 -18.15 3.61
C GLU A 112 0.77 -17.72 3.70
N ILE A 113 0.50 -16.56 4.32
CA ILE A 113 -0.86 -16.00 4.46
C ILE A 113 -1.49 -15.71 3.08
N LEU A 114 -0.74 -15.14 2.14
CA LEU A 114 -1.23 -14.82 0.79
C LEU A 114 -1.52 -16.09 -0.04
N ASN A 115 -0.73 -17.14 0.14
CA ASN A 115 -0.96 -18.43 -0.52
C ASN A 115 -2.22 -19.10 0.03
N GLU A 116 -2.39 -19.14 1.35
CA GLU A 116 -3.62 -19.62 1.99
C GLU A 116 -4.85 -18.84 1.51
N LEU A 117 -4.75 -17.51 1.39
CA LEU A 117 -5.82 -16.67 0.85
C LEU A 117 -6.20 -17.09 -0.58
N LYS A 118 -5.19 -17.26 -1.46
CA LYS A 118 -5.41 -17.66 -2.85
C LYS A 118 -6.03 -19.06 -2.97
N GLU A 119 -5.64 -19.99 -2.11
CA GLU A 119 -6.15 -21.36 -2.08
C GLU A 119 -7.58 -21.43 -1.53
N ASN A 120 -7.86 -20.74 -0.43
CA ASN A 120 -9.15 -20.79 0.25
C ASN A 120 -10.21 -19.89 -0.41
N TYR A 121 -9.80 -18.80 -1.07
CA TYR A 121 -10.70 -17.83 -1.71
C TYR A 121 -10.29 -17.55 -3.18
N PRO A 122 -10.29 -18.57 -4.06
CA PRO A 122 -9.82 -18.44 -5.46
C PRO A 122 -10.67 -17.48 -6.31
N ASN A 123 -11.86 -17.09 -5.83
CA ASN A 123 -12.77 -16.15 -6.47
C ASN A 123 -12.81 -14.77 -5.80
N SER A 124 -11.92 -14.48 -4.84
CA SER A 124 -11.85 -13.16 -4.21
C SER A 124 -11.68 -12.05 -5.25
N GLU A 125 -12.32 -10.91 -5.02
CA GLU A 125 -12.16 -9.70 -5.84
C GLU A 125 -10.79 -9.02 -5.60
N LEU A 126 -10.05 -9.47 -4.58
CA LEU A 126 -8.77 -8.91 -4.16
C LEU A 126 -7.56 -9.43 -4.96
N LYS A 127 -7.78 -10.21 -6.03
CA LYS A 127 -6.73 -10.87 -6.84
C LYS A 127 -5.59 -9.95 -7.26
N GLU A 128 -5.92 -8.73 -7.66
CA GLU A 128 -4.94 -7.73 -8.11
C GLU A 128 -3.99 -7.31 -6.98
N GLU A 129 -4.53 -7.06 -5.79
CA GLU A 129 -3.76 -6.67 -4.61
C GLU A 129 -2.97 -7.86 -4.05
N ILE A 130 -3.54 -9.06 -4.07
CA ILE A 130 -2.85 -10.31 -3.69
C ILE A 130 -1.61 -10.50 -4.56
N LEU A 131 -1.74 -10.43 -5.89
CA LEU A 131 -0.60 -10.57 -6.81
C LEU A 131 0.47 -9.51 -6.54
N PHE A 132 0.08 -8.27 -6.25
CA PHE A 132 1.02 -7.20 -5.94
C PHE A 132 1.84 -7.53 -4.68
N TRP A 133 1.18 -7.83 -3.57
CA TRP A 133 1.86 -8.12 -2.31
C TRP A 133 2.64 -9.44 -2.34
N SER A 134 2.17 -10.46 -3.07
CA SER A 134 2.94 -11.69 -3.30
C SER A 134 4.21 -11.39 -4.10
N GLY A 135 4.13 -10.55 -5.13
CA GLY A 135 5.29 -10.11 -5.91
C GLY A 135 6.34 -9.43 -5.05
N ILE A 136 5.92 -8.48 -4.20
CA ILE A 136 6.79 -7.83 -3.20
C ILE A 136 7.44 -8.86 -2.29
N ALA A 137 6.63 -9.71 -1.65
CA ALA A 137 7.13 -10.64 -0.66
C ALA A 137 8.08 -11.70 -1.27
N TYR A 138 7.89 -12.10 -2.54
CA TYR A 138 8.85 -12.93 -3.25
C TYR A 138 10.18 -12.22 -3.52
N ILE A 139 10.16 -10.95 -3.94
CA ILE A 139 11.38 -10.16 -4.17
C ILE A 139 12.20 -10.04 -2.87
N GLU A 140 11.53 -9.70 -1.77
CA GLU A 140 12.16 -9.45 -0.47
C GLU A 140 12.65 -10.74 0.22
N THR A 141 12.03 -11.88 -0.09
CA THR A 141 12.54 -13.20 0.35
C THR A 141 13.68 -13.74 -0.53
N GLY A 142 14.13 -12.97 -1.52
CA GLY A 142 15.24 -13.31 -2.41
C GLY A 142 14.84 -14.07 -3.68
N ASN A 143 13.57 -14.46 -3.83
CA ASN A 143 13.06 -15.11 -5.03
C ASN A 143 12.56 -14.07 -6.05
N LYS A 144 13.51 -13.25 -6.56
CA LYS A 144 13.21 -12.16 -7.49
C LYS A 144 12.56 -12.64 -8.78
N GLU A 145 12.95 -13.81 -9.29
CA GLU A 145 12.37 -14.39 -10.50
C GLU A 145 10.86 -14.63 -10.32
N ALA A 146 10.46 -15.32 -9.23
CA ALA A 146 9.06 -15.54 -8.93
C ALA A 146 8.32 -14.20 -8.72
N GLY A 147 8.93 -13.28 -7.97
CA GLY A 147 8.30 -11.97 -7.70
C GLY A 147 8.05 -11.16 -8.96
N TYR A 148 9.03 -11.04 -9.86
CA TYR A 148 8.85 -10.34 -11.13
C TYR A 148 7.86 -11.07 -12.04
N LYS A 149 7.86 -12.40 -12.06
CA LYS A 149 6.85 -13.17 -12.79
C LYS A 149 5.44 -12.87 -12.28
N THR A 150 5.23 -12.83 -10.96
CA THR A 150 3.94 -12.50 -10.34
C THR A 150 3.51 -11.06 -10.64
N LEU A 151 4.42 -10.09 -10.57
CA LEU A 151 4.13 -8.70 -10.92
C LEU A 151 3.80 -8.55 -12.43
N GLN A 152 4.46 -9.31 -13.29
CA GLN A 152 4.16 -9.33 -14.73
C GLN A 152 2.79 -9.95 -15.02
N GLU A 153 2.40 -11.01 -14.30
CA GLU A 153 1.05 -11.59 -14.35
C GLU A 153 -0.01 -10.53 -14.00
N LEU A 154 0.20 -9.76 -12.93
CA LEU A 154 -0.67 -8.65 -12.55
C LEU A 154 -0.79 -7.60 -13.65
N ILE A 155 0.34 -7.18 -14.23
CA ILE A 155 0.35 -6.15 -15.29
C ILE A 155 -0.38 -6.62 -16.55
N ASN A 156 -0.18 -7.88 -16.94
CA ASN A 156 -0.77 -8.44 -18.14
C ASN A 156 -2.27 -8.74 -17.97
N GLY A 157 -2.67 -9.27 -16.81
CA GLY A 157 -4.06 -9.61 -16.51
C GLY A 157 -4.93 -8.39 -16.20
N TYR A 158 -4.35 -7.36 -15.57
CA TYR A 158 -5.09 -6.21 -15.03
C TYR A 158 -4.43 -4.87 -15.39
N PRO A 159 -4.20 -4.57 -16.68
CA PRO A 159 -3.36 -3.45 -17.11
C PRO A 159 -3.86 -2.07 -16.66
N LYS A 160 -5.15 -1.91 -16.34
CA LYS A 160 -5.74 -0.64 -15.87
C LYS A 160 -5.80 -0.52 -14.34
N SER A 161 -5.40 -1.56 -13.60
CA SER A 161 -5.45 -1.56 -12.14
C SER A 161 -4.41 -0.62 -11.54
N ILE A 162 -4.78 0.01 -10.41
CA ILE A 162 -3.84 0.77 -9.59
C ILE A 162 -2.66 -0.10 -9.13
N TRP A 163 -2.88 -1.39 -8.92
CA TRP A 163 -1.85 -2.35 -8.50
C TRP A 163 -0.90 -2.66 -9.64
N ALA A 164 -1.40 -2.81 -10.87
CA ALA A 164 -0.55 -2.95 -12.05
C ALA A 164 0.30 -1.70 -12.29
N ASN A 165 -0.26 -0.49 -12.10
CA ASN A 165 0.52 0.75 -12.20
C ASN A 165 1.66 0.78 -11.18
N ARG A 166 1.41 0.38 -9.92
CA ARG A 166 2.45 0.26 -8.89
C ARG A 166 3.49 -0.80 -9.24
N ALA A 167 3.06 -1.96 -9.74
CA ALA A 167 3.93 -3.06 -10.13
C ALA A 167 4.92 -2.68 -11.23
N ARG A 168 4.51 -1.86 -12.21
CA ARG A 168 5.42 -1.40 -13.29
C ARG A 168 6.63 -0.63 -12.77
N ASN A 169 6.47 0.11 -11.67
CA ASN A 169 7.56 0.87 -11.06
C ASN A 169 8.56 -0.01 -10.29
N LEU A 170 8.23 -1.28 -10.08
CA LEU A 170 9.04 -2.24 -9.32
C LEU A 170 9.74 -3.26 -10.21
N LEU A 171 9.25 -3.45 -11.44
CA LEU A 171 9.91 -4.31 -12.40
C LEU A 171 11.19 -3.63 -12.91
N PRO A 172 12.30 -4.40 -13.06
CA PRO A 172 13.46 -3.90 -13.79
C PRO A 172 13.01 -3.50 -15.19
N THR A 173 13.23 -2.25 -15.58
CA THR A 173 12.93 -1.84 -16.95
C THR A 173 13.87 -2.60 -17.87
N THR A 174 13.29 -3.39 -18.78
CA THR A 174 14.04 -3.99 -19.89
C THR A 174 14.40 -2.94 -20.94
N GLU A 175 13.74 -1.78 -20.91
CA GLU A 175 14.23 -0.61 -21.61
C GLU A 175 15.49 -0.11 -20.91
N PRO A 176 16.66 -0.11 -21.60
CA PRO A 176 17.81 0.60 -21.09
C PRO A 176 17.35 2.02 -20.86
N ALA A 177 17.61 2.54 -19.66
CA ALA A 177 17.27 3.89 -19.28
C ALA A 177 17.72 4.81 -20.43
N LYS A 178 16.75 5.38 -21.16
CA LYS A 178 17.01 6.00 -22.46
C LYS A 178 18.01 7.11 -22.20
N GLU A 179 19.24 6.91 -22.67
CA GLU A 179 20.32 7.84 -22.42
C GLU A 179 19.90 9.23 -22.88
N TYR A 180 20.04 10.21 -22.00
CA TYR A 180 19.73 11.59 -22.28
C TYR A 180 20.90 12.47 -21.84
N TYR A 181 20.94 13.70 -22.35
CA TYR A 181 21.88 14.72 -21.96
C TYR A 181 21.20 15.73 -21.03
N THR A 182 21.93 16.20 -20.04
CA THR A 182 21.47 17.23 -19.09
C THR A 182 22.63 18.15 -18.72
N VAL A 183 22.35 19.28 -18.07
CA VAL A 183 23.37 20.21 -17.59
C VAL A 183 23.48 20.13 -16.07
N GLN A 184 24.63 19.66 -15.57
CA GLN A 184 24.95 19.70 -14.14
C GLN A 184 25.50 21.07 -13.77
N VAL A 185 24.76 21.81 -12.95
CA VAL A 185 25.09 23.18 -12.51
C VAL A 185 25.67 23.25 -11.10
N GLY A 186 25.66 22.14 -10.36
CA GLY A 186 26.28 22.07 -9.03
C GLY A 186 26.38 20.65 -8.50
N SER A 187 27.26 20.47 -7.51
CA SER A 187 27.45 19.21 -6.77
C SER A 187 27.74 19.55 -5.31
N TYR A 188 26.76 19.35 -4.44
CA TYR A 188 26.80 19.83 -3.06
C TYR A 188 26.94 18.67 -2.08
N ARG A 189 27.68 18.86 -0.98
CA ARG A 189 27.71 17.87 0.12
C ARG A 189 26.50 17.95 1.04
N ASN A 190 25.87 19.12 1.11
CA ASN A 190 24.72 19.36 1.96
C ASN A 190 23.46 19.43 1.08
N LYS A 191 22.48 18.60 1.41
CA LYS A 191 21.22 18.48 0.66
C LYS A 191 20.45 19.80 0.59
N LEU A 192 20.37 20.54 1.70
CA LEU A 192 19.64 21.81 1.76
C LEU A 192 20.24 22.87 0.83
N ASN A 193 21.57 22.85 0.63
CA ASN A 193 22.22 23.75 -0.33
C ASN A 193 21.87 23.38 -1.78
N ALA A 194 21.80 22.09 -2.10
CA ALA A 194 21.34 21.63 -3.41
C ALA A 194 19.88 22.00 -3.66
N GLU A 195 19.02 21.85 -2.65
CA GLU A 195 17.59 22.20 -2.73
C GLU A 195 17.40 23.70 -2.98
N LYS A 196 18.13 24.57 -2.27
CA LYS A 196 18.11 26.02 -2.52
C LYS A 196 18.53 26.38 -3.95
N ALA A 197 19.60 25.76 -4.45
CA ALA A 197 20.08 26.00 -5.81
C ALA A 197 19.08 25.51 -6.87
N MET A 198 18.48 24.33 -6.65
CA MET A 198 17.44 23.78 -7.53
C MET A 198 16.19 24.68 -7.56
N GLU A 199 15.71 25.16 -6.41
CA GLU A 199 14.54 26.03 -6.34
C GLU A 199 14.81 27.42 -6.95
N ASP A 200 16.01 28.00 -6.81
CA ASP A 200 16.40 29.22 -7.52
C ASP A 200 16.33 29.02 -9.05
N LEU A 201 16.82 27.89 -9.58
CA LEU A 201 16.72 27.56 -11.00
C LEU A 201 15.27 27.41 -11.47
N LYS A 202 14.43 26.72 -10.70
CA LYS A 202 13.00 26.61 -10.99
C LYS A 202 12.29 27.96 -10.99
N SER A 203 12.63 28.84 -10.04
CA SER A 203 12.06 30.19 -9.98
C SER A 203 12.40 31.05 -11.21
N ARG A 204 13.53 30.72 -11.87
CA ARG A 204 13.98 31.34 -13.14
C ARG A 204 13.44 30.63 -14.39
N GLY A 205 12.54 29.66 -14.22
CA GLY A 205 11.86 28.95 -15.30
C GLY A 205 12.65 27.78 -15.89
N PHE A 206 13.66 27.26 -15.18
CA PHE A 206 14.36 26.06 -15.61
C PHE A 206 13.78 24.80 -14.96
N ASP A 207 13.70 23.72 -15.73
CA ASP A 207 13.39 22.39 -15.20
C ASP A 207 14.64 21.82 -14.53
N ALA A 208 14.64 21.76 -13.19
CA ALA A 208 15.80 21.33 -12.39
C ALA A 208 15.42 20.31 -11.32
N TRP A 209 16.31 19.34 -11.09
CA TRP A 209 16.16 18.30 -10.06
C TRP A 209 17.50 17.92 -9.42
N ILE A 210 17.44 17.16 -8.33
CA ILE A 210 18.61 16.66 -7.61
C ILE A 210 18.79 15.17 -7.86
N VAL A 211 20.04 14.76 -8.07
CA VAL A 211 20.47 13.35 -8.14
C VAL A 211 21.55 13.12 -7.08
N GLU A 212 21.44 12.03 -6.33
CA GLU A 212 22.49 11.60 -5.41
C GLU A 212 23.59 10.86 -6.17
N ALA A 213 24.84 11.18 -5.88
CA ALA A 213 26.00 10.54 -6.47
C ALA A 213 27.05 10.23 -5.41
N ASP A 214 27.49 8.98 -5.34
CA ASP A 214 28.67 8.61 -4.57
C ASP A 214 29.94 8.99 -5.34
N VAL A 215 30.78 9.81 -4.72
CA VAL A 215 32.10 10.15 -5.20
C VAL A 215 33.13 9.79 -4.13
N MET A 216 33.78 8.64 -4.30
CA MET A 216 34.81 8.10 -3.40
C MET A 216 34.31 7.87 -1.96
N GLY A 217 33.15 7.22 -1.80
CA GLY A 217 32.54 6.88 -0.52
C GLY A 217 31.86 8.08 0.16
N LYS A 218 31.54 9.13 -0.61
CA LYS A 218 30.90 10.35 -0.11
C LYS A 218 29.75 10.72 -1.01
N ILE A 219 28.57 10.90 -0.42
CA ILE A 219 27.37 11.31 -1.14
C ILE A 219 27.45 12.80 -1.47
N TYR A 220 27.21 13.12 -2.74
CA TYR A 220 26.99 14.47 -3.24
C TYR A 220 25.60 14.56 -3.87
N TYR A 221 24.97 15.71 -3.69
CA TYR A 221 23.69 16.08 -4.29
C TYR A 221 23.98 16.95 -5.52
N ARG A 222 23.85 16.36 -6.71
CA ARG A 222 24.07 17.04 -7.99
C ARG A 222 22.79 17.69 -8.45
N VAL A 223 22.86 18.96 -8.83
CA VAL A 223 21.72 19.70 -9.40
C VAL A 223 21.84 19.63 -10.91
N TRP A 224 20.83 19.04 -11.54
CA TRP A 224 20.72 18.86 -12.99
C TRP A 224 19.61 19.74 -13.55
N VAL A 225 19.75 20.15 -14.81
CA VAL A 225 18.82 21.06 -15.48
C VAL A 225 18.55 20.58 -16.91
N GLY A 226 17.27 20.39 -17.23
CA GLY A 226 16.76 19.98 -18.53
C GLY A 226 17.13 18.56 -18.94
N ARG A 227 16.26 17.89 -19.72
CA ARG A 227 16.52 16.58 -20.34
C ARG A 227 16.48 16.73 -21.85
N PHE A 228 17.50 16.22 -22.52
CA PHE A 228 17.68 16.40 -23.95
C PHE A 228 18.07 15.10 -24.64
N ASP A 229 17.58 14.88 -25.85
CA ASP A 229 17.95 13.71 -26.64
C ASP A 229 19.38 13.84 -27.21
N THR A 230 19.87 15.07 -27.41
CA THR A 230 21.20 15.33 -27.99
C THR A 230 22.09 16.19 -27.11
N MET A 231 23.41 16.01 -27.26
CA MET A 231 24.42 16.81 -26.55
C MET A 231 24.34 18.29 -26.96
N GLU A 232 23.98 18.59 -28.21
CA GLU A 232 23.87 19.93 -28.77
C GLU A 232 22.75 20.73 -28.10
N GLN A 233 21.61 20.09 -27.82
CA GLN A 233 20.51 20.71 -27.08
C GLN A 233 20.94 21.05 -25.64
N ALA A 234 21.62 20.11 -24.96
CA ALA A 234 22.14 20.36 -23.61
C ALA A 234 23.24 21.45 -23.61
N LYS A 235 24.12 21.49 -24.61
CA LYS A 235 25.12 22.57 -24.78
C LYS A 235 24.45 23.92 -24.99
N SER A 236 23.37 23.98 -25.77
CA SER A 236 22.60 25.21 -25.98
C SER A 236 22.00 25.71 -24.66
N LEU A 237 21.50 24.82 -23.81
CA LEU A 237 21.07 25.17 -22.46
C LEU A 237 22.25 25.65 -21.60
N ALA A 238 23.40 24.96 -21.64
CA ALA A 238 24.58 25.35 -20.86
C ALA A 238 25.05 26.77 -21.21
N THR A 239 25.05 27.14 -22.50
CA THR A 239 25.36 28.52 -22.94
C THR A 239 24.32 29.52 -22.45
N ARG A 240 23.02 29.16 -22.44
CA ARG A 240 21.95 30.02 -21.90
C ARG A 240 22.05 30.20 -20.38
N LEU A 241 22.46 29.15 -19.66
CA LEU A 241 22.73 29.24 -18.22
C LEU A 241 23.96 30.13 -17.96
N ASP A 242 25.00 30.02 -18.79
CA ASP A 242 26.20 30.83 -18.65
C ASP A 242 25.93 32.33 -18.87
N SER A 243 25.06 32.68 -19.83
CA SER A 243 24.70 34.09 -20.08
C SER A 243 23.97 34.76 -18.91
N ILE A 244 23.44 33.97 -17.97
CA ILE A 244 22.84 34.44 -16.70
C ILE A 244 23.72 34.14 -15.48
N GLY A 245 25.00 33.81 -15.69
CA GLY A 245 26.00 33.61 -14.64
C GLY A 245 25.99 32.23 -13.99
N ILE A 246 25.28 31.25 -14.56
CA ILE A 246 25.19 29.89 -14.05
C ILE A 246 26.05 28.97 -14.91
N LYS A 247 27.23 28.59 -14.40
CA LYS A 247 28.09 27.61 -15.05
C LYS A 247 27.50 26.21 -14.92
N GLY A 248 27.54 25.44 -15.99
CA GLY A 248 27.08 24.05 -15.98
C GLY A 248 27.83 23.20 -17.00
N ASN A 249 27.99 21.92 -16.67
CA ASN A 249 28.66 20.94 -17.52
C ASN A 249 27.62 19.97 -18.11
N VAL A 250 27.71 19.70 -19.40
CA VAL A 250 26.86 18.68 -20.03
C VAL A 250 27.29 17.29 -19.57
N VAL A 251 26.34 16.51 -19.06
CA VAL A 251 26.55 15.14 -18.59
C VAL A 251 25.48 14.22 -19.18
N LYS A 252 25.77 12.92 -19.18
CA LYS A 252 24.81 11.87 -19.55
C LYS A 252 24.00 11.46 -18.32
N GLY A 253 22.69 11.39 -18.49
CA GLY A 253 21.75 10.78 -17.56
C GLY A 253 21.24 9.44 -18.11
N TYR A 254 20.84 8.59 -17.19
CA TYR A 254 20.23 7.28 -17.44
C TYR A 254 18.88 7.30 -16.70
#